data_AF-A0ABD3PUL2-F1
#
_entry.id   AF-A0ABD3PUL2-F1
#
_cell.length_a   1.000
_cell.length_b   1.000
_cell.length_c   1.000
_cell.angle_alpha   90.00
_cell.angle_beta   90.00
_cell.angle_gamma   90.00
#
_symmetry.space_group_name_H-M   'P 1'
#
loop_
_entity.id
_entity.type
_entity.pdbx_description
1 polymer ?
#
loop_
_entity_poly.entity_id
_entity_poly.type
_entity_poly.pdbx_seq_one_letter_code
_entity_poly.pdbx_strand_id
1 'polypeptide(L)'
;MDAYCKEIQMSLEEEIAEPEEPVRILRLWKEKWELKKIGQGNQLLEAHLMSKYGGLKFCDIDEGNRVMTVIKVVFVKQRGKNAYHAFAALPGYDPTIGDHEPANDPYWQPWEINEDLHDCMRTYYETEEGKGDNVKVFNKGDDCQSEEE
;
A
#
# COMPACT_ATOMS: atom_id res chain seq x y z
N MET A 1 -46.73 -10.73 -0.37
CA MET A 1 -45.33 -10.98 0.00
C MET A 1 -45.38 -11.91 1.20
N ASP A 2 -44.83 -13.11 1.05
CA ASP A 2 -45.04 -14.24 1.95
C ASP A 2 -44.40 -14.00 3.32
N ALA A 3 -45.01 -14.48 4.40
CA ALA A 3 -44.56 -14.23 5.78
C ALA A 3 -43.12 -14.75 6.01
N TYR A 4 -42.75 -15.80 5.27
CA TYR A 4 -41.44 -16.42 5.28
C TYR A 4 -40.33 -15.51 4.71
N CYS A 5 -40.66 -14.62 3.76
CA CYS A 5 -39.67 -13.67 3.23
C CYS A 5 -39.35 -12.55 4.23
N LYS A 6 -40.28 -12.22 5.14
CA LYS A 6 -40.05 -11.20 6.18
C LYS A 6 -39.10 -11.68 7.27
N GLU A 7 -39.19 -12.94 7.67
CA GLU A 7 -38.28 -13.52 8.67
C GLU A 7 -36.84 -13.56 8.15
N ILE A 8 -36.64 -13.97 6.89
CA ILE A 8 -35.30 -13.99 6.27
C ILE A 8 -34.72 -12.57 6.17
N GLN A 9 -35.56 -11.58 5.85
CA GLN A 9 -35.12 -10.19 5.71
C GLN A 9 -34.77 -9.56 7.08
N MET A 10 -35.54 -9.88 8.12
CA MET A 10 -35.25 -9.44 9.49
C MET A 10 -34.01 -10.11 10.07
N SER A 11 -33.78 -11.40 9.80
CA SER A 11 -32.55 -12.09 10.21
C SER A 11 -31.32 -11.58 9.49
N LEU A 12 -31.44 -11.22 8.20
CA LEU A 12 -30.35 -10.61 7.44
C LEU A 12 -30.05 -9.18 7.91
N GLU A 13 -31.05 -8.43 8.37
CA GLU A 13 -30.91 -7.09 8.95
C GLU A 13 -30.36 -7.11 10.40
N GLU A 14 -30.65 -8.16 11.18
CA GLU A 14 -30.06 -8.38 12.52
C GLU A 14 -28.61 -8.90 12.47
N GLU A 15 -28.21 -9.61 11.40
CA GLU A 15 -26.83 -10.06 11.15
C GLU A 15 -25.96 -9.05 10.38
N ILE A 16 -26.46 -7.84 10.10
CA ILE A 16 -25.59 -6.73 9.69
C ILE A 16 -24.87 -6.23 10.94
N ALA A 17 -23.95 -7.04 11.46
CA ALA A 17 -22.75 -6.49 12.07
C ALA A 17 -22.23 -5.42 11.09
N GLU A 18 -21.86 -4.25 11.61
CA GLU A 18 -21.30 -3.16 10.80
C GLU A 18 -20.36 -3.75 9.75
N PRO A 19 -20.51 -3.41 8.44
CA PRO A 19 -19.73 -4.06 7.40
C PRO A 19 -18.26 -3.95 7.79
N GLU A 20 -17.66 -5.08 8.22
CA GLU A 20 -16.27 -5.11 8.61
C GLU A 20 -15.49 -4.55 7.42
N GLU A 21 -14.79 -3.43 7.63
CA GLU A 21 -14.01 -2.84 6.56
C GLU A 21 -13.07 -3.93 6.02
N PRO A 22 -13.00 -4.11 4.68
CA PRO A 22 -12.22 -5.20 4.11
C PRO A 22 -10.76 -5.07 4.54
N VAL A 23 -10.28 -6.06 5.30
CA VAL A 23 -8.90 -6.11 5.80
C VAL A 23 -7.95 -6.13 4.61
N ARG A 24 -7.06 -5.13 4.52
CA ARG A 24 -6.06 -5.09 3.45
C ARG A 24 -4.92 -6.05 3.77
N ILE A 25 -4.59 -6.94 2.83
CA ILE A 25 -3.45 -7.85 2.97
C ILE A 25 -2.18 -7.18 2.44
N LEU A 26 -1.16 -7.07 3.27
CA LEU A 26 0.17 -6.58 2.91
C LEU A 26 1.19 -7.71 2.95
N ARG A 27 1.73 -8.08 1.80
CA ARG A 27 2.84 -9.04 1.65
C ARG A 27 4.16 -8.29 1.59
N LEU A 28 5.00 -8.42 2.61
CA LEU A 28 6.31 -7.75 2.74
C LEU A 28 7.43 -8.49 1.97
N TRP A 29 7.16 -8.82 0.71
CA TRP A 29 8.14 -9.31 -0.24
C TRP A 29 7.70 -8.94 -1.65
N LYS A 30 8.68 -8.90 -2.57
CA LYS A 30 8.37 -8.79 -4.00
C LYS A 30 7.76 -10.09 -4.50
N GLU A 31 6.53 -9.98 -5.00
CA GLU A 31 5.85 -11.10 -5.62
C GLU A 31 6.36 -11.34 -7.04
N LYS A 32 6.12 -12.54 -7.57
CA LYS A 32 6.64 -12.94 -8.90
C LYS A 32 6.18 -11.98 -10.00
N TRP A 33 4.96 -11.47 -9.92
CA TRP A 33 4.42 -10.53 -10.89
C TRP A 33 5.15 -9.17 -10.87
N GLU A 34 5.75 -8.76 -9.75
CA GLU A 34 6.56 -7.54 -9.61
C GLU A 34 7.94 -7.67 -10.27
N LEU A 35 8.43 -8.91 -10.45
CA LEU A 35 9.76 -9.20 -11.01
C LEU A 35 9.77 -9.28 -12.55
N LYS A 36 8.61 -9.12 -13.20
CA LYS A 36 8.50 -9.14 -14.66
C LYS A 36 9.41 -8.04 -15.26
N LYS A 37 10.10 -8.36 -16.36
CA LYS A 37 11.09 -7.48 -16.98
C LYS A 37 10.48 -6.11 -17.31
N ILE A 38 11.05 -5.06 -16.72
CA ILE A 38 10.54 -3.71 -16.85
C ILE A 38 11.12 -3.07 -18.13
N GLY A 39 10.27 -2.93 -19.15
CA GLY A 39 10.58 -2.26 -20.42
C GLY A 39 10.55 -0.74 -20.29
N GLN A 40 9.64 -0.09 -21.01
CA GLN A 40 9.47 1.38 -20.99
C GLN A 40 8.55 1.89 -19.86
N GLY A 41 8.18 1.01 -18.91
CA GLY A 41 7.05 1.24 -18.01
C GLY A 41 5.75 0.66 -18.59
N ASN A 42 4.87 0.22 -17.70
CA ASN A 42 3.56 -0.36 -17.95
C ASN A 42 2.54 0.18 -16.92
N GLN A 43 1.51 0.90 -17.39
CA GLN A 43 0.47 1.46 -16.53
C GLN A 43 -0.32 0.40 -15.74
N LEU A 44 -0.49 -0.81 -16.29
CA LEU A 44 -1.15 -1.91 -15.56
C LEU A 44 -0.31 -2.35 -14.36
N LEU A 45 1.01 -2.43 -14.54
CA LEU A 45 1.92 -2.78 -13.45
C LEU A 45 1.96 -1.66 -12.41
N GLU A 46 1.97 -0.40 -12.84
CA GLU A 46 1.86 0.77 -11.95
C GLU A 46 0.56 0.74 -11.12
N ALA A 47 -0.58 0.47 -11.75
CA ALA A 47 -1.86 0.34 -11.07
C ALA A 47 -1.89 -0.84 -10.09
N HIS A 48 -1.27 -1.97 -10.45
CA HIS A 48 -1.17 -3.13 -9.56
C HIS A 48 -0.26 -2.83 -8.36
N LEU A 49 0.88 -2.18 -8.58
CA LEU A 49 1.76 -1.69 -7.51
C LEU A 49 1.04 -0.66 -6.64
N MET A 50 0.23 0.23 -7.21
CA MET A 50 -0.60 1.17 -6.46
C MET A 50 -1.66 0.46 -5.61
N SER A 51 -2.29 -0.60 -6.12
CA SER A 51 -3.21 -1.43 -5.34
C SER A 51 -2.49 -2.07 -4.13
N LYS A 52 -1.26 -2.56 -4.33
CA LYS A 52 -0.47 -3.17 -3.26
C LYS A 52 0.08 -2.16 -2.25
N TYR A 53 0.68 -1.06 -2.70
CA TYR A 53 1.47 -0.15 -1.86
C TYR A 53 0.80 1.20 -1.58
N GLY A 54 -0.08 1.69 -2.45
CA GLY A 54 -0.70 3.00 -2.34
C GLY A 54 -1.52 3.15 -1.05
N GLY A 55 -1.35 4.26 -0.34
CA GLY A 55 -1.97 4.52 0.96
C GLY A 55 -1.32 3.81 2.15
N LEU A 56 -0.34 2.92 1.93
CA LEU A 56 0.39 2.33 3.06
C LEU A 56 1.34 3.35 3.67
N LYS A 57 1.47 3.26 4.99
CA LYS A 57 2.45 4.03 5.76
C LYS A 57 3.70 3.21 6.07
N PHE A 58 4.80 3.90 6.34
CA PHE A 58 6.05 3.33 6.82
C PHE A 58 6.86 4.34 7.61
N CYS A 59 7.76 3.86 8.47
CA CYS A 59 8.70 4.69 9.20
C CYS A 59 9.98 4.86 8.39
N ASP A 60 10.36 6.08 8.07
CA ASP A 60 11.69 6.40 7.52
C ASP A 60 12.71 6.39 8.66
N ILE A 61 13.35 5.24 8.84
CA ILE A 61 14.27 4.96 9.96
C ILE A 61 15.51 5.85 9.90
N ASP A 62 15.95 6.18 8.69
CA ASP A 62 17.15 7.00 8.46
C ASP A 62 16.88 8.48 8.78
N GLU A 63 15.64 8.96 8.62
CA GLU A 63 15.23 10.33 8.94
C GLU A 63 14.37 10.43 10.22
N GLY A 64 14.83 9.75 11.28
CA GLY A 64 14.28 9.93 12.63
C GLY A 64 12.93 9.28 12.87
N ASN A 65 12.61 8.19 12.14
CA ASN A 65 11.35 7.46 12.21
C ASN A 65 10.12 8.31 11.88
N ARG A 66 10.27 9.32 11.02
CA ARG A 66 9.10 10.05 10.52
C ARG A 66 8.21 9.11 9.72
N VAL A 67 6.90 9.25 9.87
CA VAL A 67 5.93 8.43 9.17
C VAL A 67 5.64 9.05 7.80
N MET A 68 5.80 8.26 6.75
CA MET A 68 5.48 8.64 5.37
C MET A 68 4.34 7.78 4.84
N THR A 69 3.58 8.30 3.89
CA THR A 69 2.50 7.58 3.19
C THR A 69 2.81 7.46 1.71
N VAL A 70 2.72 6.25 1.14
CA VAL A 70 2.86 6.06 -0.32
C VAL A 70 1.65 6.67 -1.03
N ILE A 71 1.82 7.75 -1.77
CA ILE A 71 0.70 8.43 -2.45
C ILE A 71 0.61 8.13 -3.94
N LYS A 72 1.74 7.76 -4.56
CA LYS A 72 1.79 7.30 -5.95
C LYS A 72 2.96 6.34 -6.16
N VAL A 73 2.95 5.62 -7.26
CA VAL A 73 4.07 4.79 -7.71
C VAL A 73 4.45 5.30 -9.09
N VAL A 74 5.73 5.58 -9.30
CA VAL A 74 6.22 6.24 -10.51
C VAL A 74 7.30 5.39 -11.18
N PHE A 75 7.26 5.35 -12.51
CA PHE A 75 8.29 4.69 -13.29
C PHE A 75 9.55 5.56 -13.38
N VAL A 76 10.69 5.01 -12.94
CA VAL A 76 12.00 5.65 -13.01
C VAL A 76 12.85 4.96 -14.07
N LYS A 77 13.16 5.72 -15.14
CA LYS A 77 14.02 5.24 -16.23
C LYS A 77 15.48 5.52 -15.90
N GLN A 78 16.23 4.47 -15.57
CA GLN A 78 17.68 4.53 -15.37
C GLN A 78 18.36 3.50 -16.28
N ARG A 79 19.47 3.89 -16.92
CA ARG A 79 20.17 3.02 -17.88
C ARG A 79 20.54 1.68 -17.23
N GLY A 80 19.87 0.60 -17.66
CA GLY A 80 20.09 -0.76 -17.13
C GLY A 80 19.40 -1.06 -15.79
N LYS A 81 18.71 -0.10 -15.17
CA LYS A 81 18.03 -0.23 -13.88
C LYS A 81 16.66 0.47 -13.90
N ASN A 82 15.86 0.19 -14.91
CA ASN A 82 14.47 0.65 -14.95
C ASN A 82 13.70 0.04 -13.77
N ALA A 83 13.02 0.87 -12.99
CA ALA A 83 12.31 0.43 -11.78
C ALA A 83 11.06 1.27 -11.53
N TYR A 84 10.19 0.75 -10.67
CA TYR A 84 9.10 1.52 -10.07
C TYR A 84 9.49 1.93 -8.66
N HIS A 85 9.26 3.21 -8.36
CA HIS A 85 9.52 3.77 -7.05
C HIS A 85 8.19 4.18 -6.42
N ALA A 86 8.04 3.92 -5.12
CA ALA A 86 7.00 4.53 -4.32
C ALA A 86 7.35 6.01 -4.12
N PHE A 87 6.40 6.88 -4.38
CA PHE A 87 6.49 8.28 -4.01
C PHE A 87 5.77 8.43 -2.68
N ALA A 88 6.56 8.66 -1.63
CA ALA A 88 6.06 8.75 -0.29
C ALA A 88 6.01 10.21 0.15
N ALA A 89 4.93 10.58 0.83
CA ALA A 89 4.69 11.93 1.29
C ALA A 89 4.61 12.00 2.82
N LEU A 90 5.11 13.10 3.35
CA LEU A 90 4.95 13.50 4.73
C LEU A 90 3.61 14.24 4.93
N PRO A 91 3.12 14.32 6.17
CA PRO A 91 2.02 15.23 6.50
C PRO A 91 2.35 16.65 6.02
N GLY A 92 1.44 17.26 5.27
CA GLY A 92 1.60 18.60 4.70
C GLY A 92 1.79 18.64 3.17
N TYR A 93 2.06 17.50 2.52
CA TYR A 93 2.05 17.41 1.07
C TYR A 93 0.63 17.68 0.51
N ASP A 94 0.53 18.56 -0.48
CA ASP A 94 -0.72 18.90 -1.16
C ASP A 94 -0.72 18.32 -2.58
N PRO A 95 -1.56 17.31 -2.90
CA PRO A 95 -1.60 16.71 -4.23
C PRO A 95 -2.15 17.64 -5.32
N THR A 96 -2.65 18.82 -4.97
CA THR A 96 -3.21 19.79 -5.93
C THR A 96 -2.16 20.75 -6.50
N ILE A 97 -0.96 20.80 -5.90
CA ILE A 97 0.18 21.59 -6.40
C ILE A 97 1.27 20.67 -6.96
N GLY A 98 2.13 21.23 -7.81
CA GLY A 98 3.21 20.44 -8.43
C GLY A 98 4.19 19.87 -7.38
N ASP A 99 4.68 18.66 -7.62
CA ASP A 99 5.59 17.97 -6.69
C ASP A 99 6.85 18.79 -6.34
N HIS A 100 7.39 19.48 -7.35
CA HIS A 100 8.63 20.27 -7.23
C HIS A 100 8.37 21.74 -6.89
N GLU A 101 7.12 22.11 -6.58
CA GLU A 101 6.84 23.43 -6.05
C GLU A 101 7.50 23.58 -4.67
N PRO A 102 8.04 24.74 -4.29
CA PRO A 102 8.74 24.92 -3.01
C PRO A 102 7.90 24.54 -1.77
N ALA A 103 6.57 24.61 -1.89
CA ALA A 103 5.65 24.22 -0.84
C ALA A 103 5.49 22.70 -0.70
N ASN A 104 5.79 21.91 -1.73
CA ASN A 104 5.66 20.44 -1.74
C ASN A 104 7.00 19.71 -1.72
N ASP A 105 8.04 20.25 -2.35
CA ASP A 105 9.35 19.61 -2.51
C ASP A 105 9.94 19.04 -1.19
N PRO A 106 9.79 19.70 -0.01
CA PRO A 106 10.26 19.16 1.26
C PRO A 106 9.41 18.00 1.84
N TYR A 107 8.19 17.80 1.33
CA TYR A 107 7.20 16.90 1.91
C TYR A 107 7.09 15.57 1.17
N TRP A 108 8.00 15.25 0.25
CA TRP A 108 7.99 13.95 -0.41
C TRP A 108 9.38 13.44 -0.74
N GLN A 109 9.48 12.12 -0.87
CA GLN A 109 10.70 11.45 -1.31
C GLN A 109 10.39 10.21 -2.15
N PRO A 110 11.25 9.89 -3.15
CA PRO A 110 11.14 8.64 -3.90
C PRO A 110 11.82 7.49 -3.13
N TRP A 111 11.12 6.35 -3.05
CA TRP A 111 11.58 5.12 -2.41
C TRP A 111 11.62 3.99 -3.44
N GLU A 112 12.76 3.31 -3.55
CA GLU A 112 12.83 2.07 -4.34
C GLU A 112 11.93 1.03 -3.66
N ILE A 113 11.05 0.38 -4.42
CA ILE A 113 10.26 -0.72 -3.87
C ILE A 113 11.22 -1.90 -3.72
N ASN A 114 11.70 -2.17 -2.51
CA ASN A 114 12.68 -3.19 -2.19
C ASN A 114 12.51 -3.68 -0.74
N GLU A 115 13.46 -4.49 -0.26
CA GLU A 115 13.45 -5.03 1.11
C GLU A 115 13.54 -3.92 2.17
N ASP A 116 14.29 -2.85 1.93
CA ASP A 116 14.40 -1.71 2.86
C ASP A 116 13.03 -1.04 3.09
N LEU A 117 12.27 -0.80 2.01
CA LEU A 117 10.90 -0.30 2.12
C LEU A 117 10.00 -1.28 2.89
N HIS A 118 10.16 -2.59 2.65
CA HIS A 118 9.38 -3.62 3.35
C HIS A 118 9.71 -3.66 4.85
N ASP A 119 10.97 -3.47 5.24
CA ASP A 119 11.39 -3.41 6.64
C ASP A 119 10.86 -2.13 7.33
N CYS A 120 10.86 -1.00 6.63
CA CYS A 120 10.25 0.24 7.10
C CYS A 120 8.73 0.10 7.31
N MET A 121 8.04 -0.58 6.40
CA MET A 121 6.61 -0.90 6.53
C MET A 121 6.37 -1.85 7.71
N ARG A 122 7.18 -2.91 7.85
CA ARG A 122 7.10 -3.85 8.98
C ARG A 122 7.16 -3.09 10.30
N THR A 123 8.16 -2.23 10.43
CA THR A 123 8.41 -1.43 11.63
C THR A 123 7.19 -0.58 11.99
N TYR A 124 6.57 0.09 11.01
CA TYR A 124 5.37 0.90 11.25
C TYR A 124 4.16 0.06 11.71
N TYR A 125 3.86 -1.05 11.02
CA TYR A 125 2.68 -1.87 11.34
C TYR A 125 2.83 -2.71 12.62
N GLU A 126 4.04 -2.83 13.18
CA GLU A 126 4.26 -3.40 14.51
C GLU A 126 3.98 -2.40 15.66
N THR A 127 3.88 -1.09 15.36
CA THR A 127 3.52 -0.05 16.34
C THR A 127 2.04 -0.08 16.69
N GLU A 128 1.66 0.58 17.80
CA GLU A 128 0.25 0.71 18.19
C GLU A 128 -0.57 1.53 17.18
N GLU A 129 0.04 2.51 16.50
CA GLU A 129 -0.63 3.27 15.44
C GLU A 129 -0.91 2.36 14.23
N GLY A 130 0.10 1.64 13.76
CA GLY A 130 -0.05 0.74 12.61
C GLY A 130 -0.96 -0.45 12.86
N LYS A 131 -1.04 -0.99 14.09
CA LYS A 131 -2.03 -2.01 14.45
C LYS A 131 -3.47 -1.50 14.44
N GLY A 132 -3.66 -0.19 14.58
CA GLY A 132 -4.96 0.46 14.44
C GLY A 132 -5.39 0.61 12.98
N ASP A 133 -4.46 0.50 12.03
CA ASP A 133 -4.79 0.48 10.62
C ASP A 133 -5.36 -0.89 10.23
N ASN A 134 -6.34 -0.93 9.33
CA ASN A 134 -7.00 -2.17 8.89
C ASN A 134 -6.14 -2.96 7.86
N VAL A 135 -4.88 -3.26 8.24
CA VAL A 135 -3.87 -3.91 7.40
C VAL A 135 -3.31 -5.15 8.10
N LYS A 136 -3.46 -6.32 7.45
CA LYS A 136 -2.85 -7.57 7.89
C LYS A 136 -1.54 -7.81 7.15
N VAL A 137 -0.45 -7.82 7.90
CA VAL A 137 0.91 -7.95 7.39
C VAL A 137 1.34 -9.42 7.36
N PHE A 138 1.99 -9.83 6.27
CA PHE A 138 2.62 -11.14 6.11
C PHE A 138 4.09 -10.96 5.73
N ASN A 139 4.94 -11.80 6.31
CA ASN A 139 6.35 -11.94 5.98
C ASN A 139 6.57 -13.10 4.99
N LYS A 140 7.73 -13.07 4.33
CA LYS A 140 8.11 -14.12 3.39
C LYS A 140 8.21 -15.47 4.12
N GLY A 141 7.40 -16.44 3.70
CA GLY A 141 7.33 -17.78 4.29
C GLY A 141 6.09 -18.00 5.17
N ASP A 142 5.31 -16.95 5.44
CA ASP A 142 3.99 -17.10 6.06
C ASP A 142 3.00 -17.76 5.09
N ASP A 143 1.92 -18.33 5.65
CA ASP A 143 0.85 -19.00 4.89
C ASP A 143 -0.07 -17.97 4.21
N CYS A 144 0.45 -17.30 3.18
CA CYS A 144 -0.28 -16.40 2.32
C CYS A 144 0.18 -16.59 0.87
N GLN A 145 -0.71 -17.13 0.04
CA GLN A 145 -0.41 -17.36 -1.38
C GLN A 145 -0.29 -16.02 -2.11
N SER A 146 0.78 -15.87 -2.90
CA SER A 146 0.91 -14.79 -3.90
C SER A 146 -0.18 -14.94 -4.95
N GLU A 147 -0.70 -13.83 -5.48
CA GLU A 147 -1.47 -13.91 -6.72
C GLU A 147 -0.51 -14.28 -7.85
N GLU A 148 -0.89 -15.28 -8.66
CA GLU A 148 -0.07 -16.01 -9.66
C GLU A 148 0.71 -17.25 -9.12
N GLU A 149 -0.02 -18.37 -8.98
CA GLU A 149 0.49 -19.68 -9.45
C GLU A 149 0.58 -19.72 -10.98
#